data_AF-A0A821SWF6-F1
#
_entry.id   AF-A0A821SWF6-F1
#
_cell.length_a   1.000
_cell.length_b   1.000
_cell.length_c   1.000
_cell.angle_alpha   90.00
_cell.angle_beta   90.00
_cell.angle_gamma   90.00
#
_symmetry.space_group_name_H-M   'P 1'
#
loop_
_entity.id
_entity.type
_entity.pdbx_description
1 polymer ?
#
loop_
_entity_poly.entity_id
_entity_poly.type
_entity_poly.pdbx_seq_one_letter_code
_entity_poly.pdbx_strand_id
1 'polypeptide(L)'
;MTICALCRVTLDFLKSTYNVDTAYLDTKFDETNGQCEGNIVRGIISLLRTSQMKGINPWLYSITVKTIASANTKTDLKEMFKEESHFDSESFIGGSKLIMKRYQSTLDAIIKSDNYDQGRKTFGEMLHTIQDFYSHTNYIELEYKSPSNVLGKRIFRENEFASINTRTCISCDDEQCQINTNFDENIRQTKLLTSGYFIPIGFNLFKKFKPKGKCSHGGSFDSTH
;
A
#
# COMPACT_ATOMS: atom_id res chain seq x y z
N MET A 1 6.20 7.88 2.90
CA MET A 1 6.58 6.75 2.01
C MET A 1 6.17 6.97 0.55
N THR A 2 4.88 7.18 0.23
CA THR A 2 4.41 7.26 -1.19
C THR A 2 5.15 8.26 -2.07
N ILE A 3 5.43 9.48 -1.58
CA ILE A 3 6.21 10.48 -2.33
C ILE A 3 7.62 9.98 -2.64
N CYS A 4 8.30 9.37 -1.66
CA CYS A 4 9.65 8.82 -1.81
C CYS A 4 9.66 7.78 -2.95
N ALA A 5 8.77 6.80 -2.91
CA ALA A 5 8.68 5.76 -3.93
C ALA A 5 8.41 6.34 -5.34
N LEU A 6 7.50 7.31 -5.46
CA LEU A 6 7.22 7.98 -6.74
C LEU A 6 8.45 8.74 -7.27
N CYS A 7 9.22 9.37 -6.39
CA CYS A 7 10.46 10.04 -6.75
C CYS A 7 11.55 9.06 -7.18
N ARG A 8 11.66 7.89 -6.55
CA ARG A 8 12.61 6.83 -6.95
C ARG A 8 12.33 6.35 -8.37
N VAL A 9 11.07 5.97 -8.65
CA VAL A 9 10.63 5.53 -9.98
C VAL A 9 10.87 6.63 -11.03
N THR A 10 10.66 7.90 -10.66
CA THR A 10 10.93 9.02 -11.56
C THR A 10 12.42 9.12 -11.90
N LEU A 11 13.31 9.02 -10.91
CA LEU A 11 14.75 9.07 -11.15
C LEU A 11 15.24 7.91 -12.01
N ASP A 12 14.75 6.69 -11.74
CA ASP A 12 15.08 5.50 -12.54
C ASP A 12 14.68 5.70 -14.01
N PHE A 13 13.50 6.29 -14.24
CA PHE A 13 13.03 6.64 -15.58
C PHE A 13 13.92 7.71 -16.24
N LEU A 14 14.26 8.79 -15.53
CA LEU A 14 15.12 9.85 -16.06
C LEU A 14 16.52 9.35 -16.41
N LYS A 15 17.09 8.50 -15.55
CA LYS A 15 18.39 7.86 -15.75
C LYS A 15 18.36 6.94 -16.97
N SER A 16 17.38 6.04 -17.06
CA SER A 16 17.30 5.06 -18.14
C SER A 16 16.89 5.64 -19.50
N THR A 17 16.03 6.65 -19.52
CA THR A 17 15.44 7.19 -20.76
C THR A 17 16.21 8.39 -21.30
N TYR A 18 16.71 9.26 -20.42
CA TYR A 18 17.35 10.51 -20.79
C TYR A 18 18.84 10.55 -20.47
N ASN A 19 19.41 9.49 -19.88
CA ASN A 19 20.82 9.40 -19.49
C ASN A 19 21.27 10.56 -18.59
N VAL A 20 20.40 10.94 -17.65
CA VAL A 20 20.61 12.06 -16.72
C VAL A 20 21.34 11.56 -15.48
N ASP A 21 22.35 12.31 -15.01
CA ASP A 21 23.02 12.00 -13.75
C ASP A 21 22.11 12.29 -12.55
N THR A 22 21.77 11.22 -11.82
CA THR A 22 20.92 11.26 -10.63
C THR A 22 21.70 10.98 -9.33
N ALA A 23 23.02 10.81 -9.40
CA ALA A 23 23.82 10.25 -8.29
C ALA A 23 23.62 10.98 -6.96
N TYR A 24 23.59 12.32 -6.98
CA TYR A 24 23.33 13.10 -5.77
C TYR A 24 21.95 12.81 -5.17
N LEU A 25 20.90 12.76 -6.01
CA LEU A 25 19.53 12.49 -5.54
C LEU A 25 19.37 11.03 -5.09
N ASP A 26 20.11 10.10 -5.69
CA ASP A 26 20.13 8.70 -5.28
C ASP A 26 20.62 8.52 -3.84
N THR A 27 21.54 9.37 -3.37
CA THR A 27 21.99 9.37 -1.96
C THR A 27 20.92 9.77 -0.96
N LYS A 28 19.77 10.29 -1.42
CA LYS A 28 18.69 10.78 -0.57
C LYS A 28 17.63 9.72 -0.27
N PHE A 29 17.76 8.50 -0.79
CA PHE A 29 16.84 7.40 -0.49
C PHE A 29 17.43 6.51 0.59
N ASP A 30 16.65 6.29 1.64
CA ASP A 30 16.88 5.21 2.60
C ASP A 30 15.92 4.08 2.25
N GLU A 31 16.44 3.07 1.55
CA GLU A 31 15.69 1.89 1.14
C GLU A 31 15.29 1.02 2.34
N THR A 32 16.03 1.07 3.44
CA THR A 32 15.76 0.27 4.65
C THR A 32 14.50 0.75 5.34
N ASN A 33 14.33 2.07 5.44
CA ASN A 33 13.20 2.68 6.12
C ASN A 33 12.09 3.15 5.17
N GLY A 34 12.27 3.03 3.85
CA GLY A 34 11.31 3.53 2.85
C GLY A 34 11.14 5.06 2.90
N GLN A 35 12.18 5.77 3.34
CA GLN A 35 12.19 7.22 3.55
C GLN A 35 13.11 7.91 2.56
N CYS A 36 12.86 9.20 2.34
CA CYS A 36 13.80 10.06 1.62
C CYS A 36 14.17 11.26 2.47
N GLU A 37 15.44 11.64 2.43
CA GLU A 37 15.96 12.81 3.10
C GLU A 37 15.63 14.10 2.34
N GLY A 38 15.28 15.14 3.10
CA GLY A 38 15.05 16.47 2.57
C GLY A 38 13.86 16.54 1.60
N ASN A 39 13.86 17.56 0.74
CA ASN A 39 12.79 17.78 -0.23
C ASN A 39 13.19 17.24 -1.62
N ILE A 40 13.10 15.93 -1.77
CA ILE A 40 13.52 15.25 -3.00
C ILE A 40 12.71 15.67 -4.23
N VAL A 41 11.43 16.04 -4.05
CA VAL A 41 10.58 16.60 -5.11
C VAL A 41 11.18 17.89 -5.66
N ARG A 42 11.66 18.80 -4.79
CA ARG A 42 12.37 20.01 -5.23
C ARG A 42 13.68 19.69 -5.94
N GLY A 43 14.43 18.68 -5.46
CA GLY A 43 15.64 18.21 -6.11
C GLY A 43 15.39 17.76 -7.55
N ILE A 44 14.37 16.92 -7.76
CA ILE A 44 13.98 16.47 -9.10
C ILE A 44 13.49 17.63 -9.97
N ILE A 45 12.69 18.56 -9.44
CA ILE A 45 12.28 19.76 -10.19
C ILE A 45 13.50 20.57 -10.66
N SER A 46 14.52 20.71 -9.81
CA SER A 46 15.77 21.37 -10.20
C SER A 46 16.46 20.63 -11.33
N LEU A 47 16.59 19.31 -11.22
CA LEU A 47 17.20 18.45 -12.25
C LEU A 47 16.47 18.56 -13.59
N LEU A 48 15.14 18.54 -13.58
CA LEU A 48 14.32 18.68 -14.78
C LEU A 48 14.50 20.04 -15.45
N ARG A 49 14.69 21.11 -14.67
CA ARG A 49 14.94 22.47 -15.20
C ARG A 49 16.33 22.59 -15.82
N THR A 50 17.36 22.05 -15.17
CA THR A 50 18.75 22.16 -15.65
C THR A 50 19.03 21.30 -16.88
N SER A 51 18.35 20.16 -16.99
CA SER A 51 18.58 19.20 -18.08
C SER A 51 17.89 19.57 -19.41
N GLN A 52 17.11 20.66 -19.45
CA GLN A 52 16.42 21.18 -20.64
C GLN A 52 15.66 20.12 -21.48
N MET A 53 15.08 19.12 -20.81
CA MET A 53 14.44 18.00 -21.50
C MET A 53 13.17 18.44 -22.24
N LYS A 54 13.11 18.11 -23.54
CA LYS A 54 11.97 18.45 -24.39
C LYS A 54 10.72 17.68 -23.94
N GLY A 55 9.60 18.40 -23.77
CA GLY A 55 8.30 17.80 -23.43
C GLY A 55 8.09 17.52 -21.94
N ILE A 56 9.04 17.87 -21.06
CA ILE A 56 8.88 17.72 -19.62
C ILE A 56 8.44 19.04 -18.98
N ASN A 57 7.43 18.97 -18.11
CA ASN A 57 6.96 20.10 -17.32
C ASN A 57 7.22 19.86 -15.82
N PRO A 58 8.21 20.53 -15.19
CA PRO A 58 8.54 20.33 -13.78
C PRO A 58 7.39 20.67 -12.81
N TRP A 59 6.53 21.62 -13.18
CA TRP A 59 5.37 21.98 -12.37
C TRP A 59 4.30 20.88 -12.42
N LEU A 60 4.02 20.35 -13.62
CA LEU A 60 3.10 19.23 -13.81
C LEU A 60 3.58 17.97 -13.08
N TYR A 61 4.89 17.72 -13.05
CA TYR A 61 5.48 16.66 -12.25
C TYR A 61 5.15 16.83 -10.76
N SER A 62 5.38 18.02 -10.20
CA SER A 62 5.07 18.30 -8.79
C SER A 62 3.60 18.06 -8.45
N ILE A 63 2.69 18.51 -9.31
CA ILE A 63 1.25 18.29 -9.15
C ILE A 63 0.93 16.81 -9.21
N THR A 64 1.50 16.09 -10.18
CA THR A 64 1.27 14.65 -10.35
C THR A 64 1.63 13.88 -9.09
N VAL A 65 2.83 14.09 -8.54
CA VAL A 65 3.29 13.44 -7.30
C VAL A 65 2.37 13.77 -6.12
N LYS A 66 2.02 15.05 -5.96
CA LYS A 66 1.15 15.50 -4.85
C LYS A 66 -0.26 14.94 -4.95
N THR A 67 -0.84 14.89 -6.14
CA THR A 67 -2.19 14.37 -6.36
C THR A 67 -2.25 12.87 -6.06
N ILE A 68 -1.28 12.09 -6.56
CA ILE A 68 -1.21 10.64 -6.29
C ILE A 68 -1.03 10.41 -4.78
N ALA A 69 -0.06 11.08 -4.15
CA ALA A 69 0.19 10.93 -2.72
C ALA A 69 -1.02 11.38 -1.87
N SER A 70 -1.68 12.48 -2.23
CA SER A 70 -2.87 12.93 -1.52
C SER A 70 -4.03 11.95 -1.67
N ALA A 71 -4.25 11.36 -2.85
CA ALA A 71 -5.32 10.40 -3.06
C ALA A 71 -5.05 9.10 -2.28
N ASN A 72 -3.79 8.65 -2.28
CA ASN A 72 -3.32 7.54 -1.47
C ASN A 72 -3.66 7.75 0.02
N THR A 73 -3.18 8.84 0.64
CA THR A 73 -3.45 9.12 2.06
C THR A 73 -4.93 9.37 2.38
N LYS A 74 -5.69 9.99 1.47
CA LYS A 74 -7.12 10.24 1.70
C LYS A 74 -7.98 8.98 1.65
N THR A 75 -7.46 7.89 1.10
CA THR A 75 -8.21 6.63 0.97
C THR A 75 -8.55 6.05 2.34
N ASP A 76 -7.64 6.12 3.32
CA ASP A 76 -7.88 5.77 4.74
C ASP A 76 -9.22 6.29 5.27
N LEU A 77 -9.48 7.58 5.09
CA LEU A 77 -10.71 8.20 5.62
C LEU A 77 -11.90 8.01 4.67
N LYS A 78 -11.67 8.12 3.36
CA LYS A 78 -12.73 8.01 2.35
C LYS A 78 -13.34 6.60 2.31
N GLU A 79 -12.53 5.60 2.62
CA GLU A 79 -12.87 4.19 2.48
C GLU A 79 -12.65 3.38 3.75
N MET A 80 -12.57 4.05 4.91
CA MET A 80 -12.35 3.48 6.26
C MET A 80 -13.11 2.18 6.56
N PHE A 81 -14.32 1.99 6.01
CA PHE A 81 -15.15 0.82 6.26
C PHE A 81 -15.11 -0.24 5.14
N LYS A 82 -14.32 -0.01 4.08
CA LYS A 82 -14.17 -0.92 2.95
C LYS A 82 -12.98 -1.83 3.22
N GLU A 83 -13.27 -3.01 3.75
CA GLU A 83 -12.27 -4.02 4.05
C GLU A 83 -11.36 -4.29 2.85
N GLU A 84 -11.93 -4.38 1.64
CA GLU A 84 -11.16 -4.64 0.42
C GLU A 84 -10.14 -3.55 0.09
N SER A 85 -10.36 -2.31 0.54
CA SER A 85 -9.43 -1.21 0.31
C SER A 85 -8.21 -1.29 1.22
N HIS A 86 -8.34 -1.95 2.36
CA HIS A 86 -7.35 -2.06 3.43
C HIS A 86 -6.81 -3.50 3.60
N PHE A 87 -7.33 -4.46 2.82
CA PHE A 87 -7.12 -5.89 3.03
C PHE A 87 -7.54 -6.40 4.43
N ASP A 88 -8.35 -5.65 5.16
CA ASP A 88 -8.84 -6.06 6.47
C ASP A 88 -9.76 -7.27 6.39
N SER A 89 -9.95 -7.95 7.51
CA SER A 89 -10.94 -9.02 7.68
C SER A 89 -10.83 -10.11 6.60
N GLU A 90 -9.61 -10.44 6.20
CA GLU A 90 -9.27 -11.47 5.21
C GLU A 90 -9.89 -11.23 3.82
N SER A 91 -10.14 -9.97 3.47
CA SER A 91 -10.75 -9.55 2.20
C SER A 91 -9.85 -9.69 0.96
N PHE A 92 -8.96 -10.69 0.91
CA PHE A 92 -7.95 -10.90 -0.13
C PHE A 92 -8.52 -10.95 -1.54
N ILE A 93 -9.64 -11.65 -1.74
CA ILE A 93 -10.34 -11.71 -3.04
C ILE A 93 -10.83 -10.31 -3.44
N GLY A 94 -11.42 -9.58 -2.50
CA GLY A 94 -11.92 -8.22 -2.72
C GLY A 94 -10.81 -7.25 -3.06
N GLY A 95 -9.76 -7.21 -2.24
CA GLY A 95 -8.63 -6.29 -2.42
C GLY A 95 -7.85 -6.54 -3.70
N SER A 96 -7.56 -7.80 -4.03
CA SER A 96 -6.89 -8.12 -5.31
C SER A 96 -7.74 -7.76 -6.54
N LYS A 97 -9.07 -8.00 -6.49
CA LYS A 97 -10.00 -7.52 -7.53
C LYS A 97 -10.01 -6.00 -7.63
N LEU A 98 -10.03 -5.30 -6.50
CA LEU A 98 -10.07 -3.84 -6.44
C LEU A 98 -8.82 -3.22 -7.04
N ILE A 99 -7.64 -3.78 -6.78
CA ILE A 99 -6.38 -3.34 -7.40
C ILE A 99 -6.47 -3.43 -8.92
N MET A 100 -6.89 -4.58 -9.46
CA MET A 100 -7.02 -4.77 -10.92
C MET A 100 -8.04 -3.80 -11.52
N LYS A 101 -9.17 -3.58 -10.84
CA LYS A 101 -10.20 -2.62 -11.25
C LYS A 101 -9.65 -1.20 -11.30
N ARG A 102 -8.95 -0.75 -10.25
CA ARG A 102 -8.36 0.60 -10.21
C ARG A 102 -7.25 0.78 -11.22
N TYR A 103 -6.47 -0.26 -11.50
CA TYR A 103 -5.49 -0.24 -12.57
C TYR A 103 -6.17 0.01 -13.93
N GLN A 104 -7.20 -0.75 -14.26
CA GLN A 104 -7.94 -0.55 -15.50
C GLN A 104 -8.62 0.83 -15.56
N SER A 105 -9.25 1.28 -14.48
CA SER A 105 -9.84 2.62 -14.39
C SER A 105 -8.81 3.73 -14.58
N THR A 106 -7.59 3.55 -14.09
CA THR A 106 -6.48 4.49 -14.29
C THR A 106 -6.11 4.57 -15.78
N LEU A 107 -5.95 3.41 -16.43
CA LEU A 107 -5.65 3.35 -17.86
C LEU A 107 -6.77 3.95 -18.71
N ASP A 108 -8.02 3.63 -18.39
CA ASP A 108 -9.18 4.15 -19.11
C ASP A 108 -9.26 5.68 -18.99
N ALA A 109 -9.06 6.22 -17.78
CA ALA A 109 -9.05 7.66 -17.57
C ALA A 109 -7.95 8.36 -18.38
N ILE A 110 -6.73 7.80 -18.40
CA ILE A 110 -5.58 8.41 -19.06
C ILE A 110 -5.65 8.24 -20.58
N ILE A 111 -5.88 7.02 -21.07
CA ILE A 111 -5.71 6.66 -22.48
C ILE A 111 -6.99 6.92 -23.28
N LYS A 112 -8.16 6.65 -22.70
CA LYS A 112 -9.44 6.72 -23.45
C LYS A 112 -10.15 8.06 -23.28
N SER A 113 -9.83 8.82 -22.24
CA SER A 113 -10.59 10.03 -21.88
C SER A 113 -9.75 11.28 -21.61
N ASP A 114 -8.41 11.19 -21.75
CA ASP A 114 -7.47 12.29 -21.43
C ASP A 114 -7.71 12.92 -20.04
N ASN A 115 -8.32 12.18 -19.12
CA ASN A 115 -8.65 12.61 -17.78
C ASN A 115 -7.51 12.26 -16.81
N TYR A 116 -6.39 12.94 -17.00
CA TYR A 116 -5.16 12.71 -16.22
C TYR A 116 -5.37 12.91 -14.72
N ASP A 117 -6.22 13.85 -14.31
CA ASP A 117 -6.49 14.10 -12.90
C ASP A 117 -7.25 12.97 -12.23
N GLN A 118 -8.26 12.40 -12.90
CA GLN A 118 -8.92 11.20 -12.42
C GLN A 118 -7.97 10.00 -12.40
N GLY A 119 -7.17 9.83 -13.46
CA GLY A 119 -6.15 8.78 -13.52
C GLY A 119 -5.18 8.83 -12.35
N ARG A 120 -4.61 10.00 -12.04
CA ARG A 120 -3.71 10.20 -10.89
C ARG A 120 -4.39 9.87 -9.56
N LYS A 121 -5.64 10.28 -9.37
CA LYS A 121 -6.39 10.00 -8.13
C LYS A 121 -6.62 8.51 -7.96
N THR A 122 -7.16 7.84 -9.00
CA THR A 122 -7.43 6.39 -8.95
C THR A 122 -6.15 5.57 -8.82
N PHE A 123 -5.04 6.01 -9.42
CA PHE A 123 -3.73 5.39 -9.21
C PHE A 123 -3.28 5.53 -7.75
N GLY A 124 -3.45 6.71 -7.14
CA GLY A 124 -3.15 6.91 -5.71
C GLY A 124 -4.00 6.00 -4.80
N GLU A 125 -5.30 5.88 -5.06
CA GLU A 125 -6.20 4.96 -4.36
C GLU A 125 -5.77 3.50 -4.55
N MET A 126 -5.27 3.11 -5.73
CA MET A 126 -4.74 1.77 -5.97
C MET A 126 -3.46 1.51 -5.15
N LEU A 127 -2.54 2.48 -5.12
CA LEU A 127 -1.31 2.38 -4.35
C LEU A 127 -1.58 2.25 -2.85
N HIS A 128 -2.64 2.88 -2.35
CA HIS A 128 -3.03 2.74 -0.95
C HIS A 128 -3.40 1.29 -0.63
N THR A 129 -4.30 0.68 -1.41
CA THR A 129 -4.66 -0.73 -1.21
C THR A 129 -3.50 -1.71 -1.38
N ILE A 130 -2.51 -1.39 -2.23
CA ILE A 130 -1.27 -2.18 -2.32
C ILE A 130 -0.41 -2.02 -1.05
N GLN A 131 -0.32 -0.81 -0.50
CA GLN A 131 0.46 -0.55 0.71
C GLN A 131 -0.17 -1.26 1.91
N ASP A 132 -1.49 -1.15 2.06
CA ASP A 132 -2.24 -1.78 3.14
C ASP A 132 -2.17 -3.31 3.09
N PHE A 133 -2.07 -3.91 1.90
CA PHE A 133 -1.74 -5.33 1.81
C PHE A 133 -0.45 -5.68 2.56
N TYR A 134 0.61 -4.89 2.41
CA TYR A 134 1.90 -5.20 3.05
C TYR A 134 1.96 -4.80 4.52
N SER A 135 1.09 -3.91 4.99
CA SER A 135 1.06 -3.47 6.40
C SER A 135 -0.01 -4.16 7.25
N HIS A 136 -1.12 -4.60 6.66
CA HIS A 136 -2.26 -5.16 7.40
C HIS A 136 -2.39 -6.67 7.24
N THR A 137 -1.55 -7.29 6.39
CA THR A 137 -1.46 -8.75 6.24
C THR A 137 -0.16 -9.27 6.82
N ASN A 138 -0.11 -10.56 7.11
CA ASN A 138 1.10 -11.24 7.58
C ASN A 138 2.16 -11.50 6.48
N TYR A 139 2.07 -10.86 5.31
CA TYR A 139 2.93 -11.19 4.16
C TYR A 139 4.43 -11.02 4.50
N ILE A 140 4.78 -9.97 5.23
CA ILE A 140 6.17 -9.71 5.62
C ILE A 140 6.61 -10.68 6.72
N GLU A 141 5.74 -10.99 7.67
CA GLU A 141 5.99 -11.87 8.81
C GLU A 141 6.07 -13.34 8.42
N LEU A 142 5.54 -13.71 7.25
CA LEU A 142 5.81 -14.99 6.61
C LEU A 142 7.17 -15.07 5.91
N GLU A 143 7.97 -14.00 6.00
CA GLU A 143 9.32 -13.84 5.45
C GLU A 143 9.37 -13.78 3.91
N TYR A 144 8.27 -13.36 3.27
CA TYR A 144 8.29 -13.12 1.84
C TYR A 144 9.12 -11.86 1.52
N LYS A 145 10.26 -12.06 0.86
CA LYS A 145 11.21 -10.99 0.50
C LYS A 145 10.98 -10.36 -0.87
N SER A 146 10.03 -10.89 -1.64
CA SER A 146 9.71 -10.41 -2.99
C SER A 146 8.30 -9.87 -3.04
N PRO A 147 8.01 -8.90 -3.94
CA PRO A 147 6.66 -8.44 -4.16
C PRO A 147 5.73 -9.60 -4.50
N SER A 148 4.51 -9.54 -3.98
CA SER A 148 3.48 -10.55 -4.23
C SER A 148 3.31 -10.80 -5.73
N ASN A 149 3.30 -12.09 -6.11
CA ASN A 149 3.03 -12.51 -7.47
C ASN A 149 1.53 -12.46 -7.84
N VAL A 150 0.67 -12.05 -6.90
CA VAL A 150 -0.78 -11.93 -7.09
C VAL A 150 -1.19 -10.51 -7.43
N LEU A 151 -0.73 -9.52 -6.65
CA LEU A 151 -1.20 -8.14 -6.76
C LEU A 151 -1.03 -7.59 -8.18
N GLY A 152 -2.13 -7.11 -8.76
CA GLY A 152 -2.18 -6.55 -10.11
C GLY A 152 -2.04 -7.59 -11.25
N LYS A 153 -1.87 -8.88 -10.95
CA LYS A 153 -1.69 -9.96 -11.94
C LYS A 153 -2.87 -10.93 -11.98
N ARG A 154 -3.40 -11.28 -10.80
CA ARG A 154 -4.58 -12.16 -10.65
C ARG A 154 -5.26 -11.89 -9.32
N ILE A 155 -6.33 -12.64 -9.08
CA ILE A 155 -7.08 -12.62 -7.83
C ILE A 155 -6.58 -13.76 -6.92
N PHE A 156 -6.60 -13.54 -5.61
CA PHE A 156 -6.34 -14.59 -4.62
C PHE A 156 -7.40 -15.71 -4.70
N ARG A 157 -6.98 -16.93 -4.38
CA ARG A 157 -7.84 -18.12 -4.24
C ARG A 157 -8.06 -18.40 -2.77
N GLU A 158 -9.20 -19.01 -2.44
CA GLU A 158 -9.61 -19.28 -1.05
C GLU A 158 -8.62 -20.13 -0.26
N ASN A 159 -7.78 -20.92 -0.93
CA ASN A 159 -6.77 -21.76 -0.29
C ASN A 159 -5.43 -21.04 -0.05
N GLU A 160 -5.31 -19.76 -0.38
CA GLU A 160 -4.08 -18.96 -0.20
C GLU A 160 -4.11 -18.11 1.08
N PHE A 161 -5.27 -18.02 1.73
CA PHE A 161 -5.47 -17.27 2.96
C PHE A 161 -6.34 -18.04 3.95
N ALA A 162 -6.28 -17.64 5.21
CA ALA A 162 -7.01 -18.28 6.29
C ALA A 162 -8.52 -18.10 6.12
N SER A 163 -9.27 -19.18 6.33
CA SER A 163 -10.74 -19.12 6.39
C SER A 163 -11.18 -18.44 7.68
N ILE A 164 -12.42 -17.93 7.74
CA ILE A 164 -12.96 -17.27 8.94
C ILE A 164 -12.90 -18.14 10.22
N ASN A 165 -12.87 -19.46 10.10
CA ASN A 165 -12.80 -20.40 11.22
C ASN A 165 -11.37 -20.83 11.58
N THR A 166 -10.38 -20.49 10.74
CA THR A 166 -8.97 -20.77 11.00
C THR A 166 -8.47 -19.81 12.06
N ARG A 167 -8.03 -20.32 13.22
CA ARG A 167 -7.32 -19.50 14.21
C ARG A 167 -6.04 -18.97 13.59
N THR A 168 -5.83 -17.66 13.64
CA THR A 168 -4.67 -16.99 13.05
C THR A 168 -3.83 -16.25 14.07
N CYS A 169 -4.38 -15.93 15.23
CA CYS A 169 -3.67 -15.30 16.33
C CYS A 169 -3.90 -16.00 17.66
N ILE A 170 -2.88 -15.91 18.51
CA ILE A 170 -2.94 -16.20 19.94
C ILE A 170 -3.06 -14.89 20.73
N SER A 171 -3.76 -14.93 21.86
CA SER A 171 -3.73 -13.83 22.81
C SER A 171 -2.34 -13.78 23.45
N CYS A 172 -1.78 -12.58 23.56
CA CYS A 172 -0.54 -12.30 24.27
C CYS A 172 -0.75 -11.05 25.12
N ASP A 173 -0.01 -10.95 26.21
CA ASP A 173 0.06 -9.73 27.01
C ASP A 173 0.94 -8.70 26.28
N ASP A 174 0.72 -7.41 26.52
CA ASP A 174 1.27 -6.30 25.73
C ASP A 174 2.80 -6.37 25.50
N GLU A 175 3.58 -6.85 26.47
CA GLU A 175 5.03 -7.02 26.31
C GLU A 175 5.41 -8.21 25.40
N GLN A 176 4.65 -9.31 25.45
CA GLN A 176 4.92 -10.51 24.65
C GLN A 176 4.61 -10.28 23.16
N CYS A 177 3.55 -9.50 22.85
CA CYS A 177 3.19 -9.17 21.48
C CYS A 177 4.20 -8.24 20.78
N GLN A 178 5.00 -7.50 21.54
CA GLN A 178 6.01 -6.57 21.00
C GLN A 178 7.32 -7.28 20.63
N ILE A 179 7.64 -8.39 21.31
CA ILE A 179 8.90 -9.11 21.14
C ILE A 179 8.75 -10.22 20.10
N ASN A 180 7.62 -10.93 20.10
CA ASN A 180 7.32 -12.00 19.14
C ASN A 180 5.96 -11.73 18.50
N THR A 181 5.82 -12.07 17.21
CA THR A 181 4.50 -11.97 16.56
C THR A 181 3.51 -12.86 17.31
N ASN A 182 2.26 -12.42 17.41
CA ASN A 182 1.18 -13.19 18.02
C ASN A 182 0.48 -14.15 17.04
N PHE A 183 1.11 -14.48 15.92
CA PHE A 183 0.54 -15.44 14.97
C PHE A 183 0.47 -16.84 15.56
N ASP A 184 -0.63 -17.51 15.28
CA ASP A 184 -0.77 -18.94 15.55
C ASP A 184 0.28 -19.73 14.76
N GLU A 185 0.92 -20.69 15.42
CA GLU A 185 1.99 -21.51 14.84
C GLU A 185 1.55 -22.23 13.56
N ASN A 186 0.27 -22.60 13.45
CA ASN A 186 -0.29 -23.19 12.23
C ASN A 186 -0.17 -22.26 11.02
N ILE A 187 -0.32 -20.94 11.20
CA ILE A 187 -0.15 -19.97 10.11
C ILE A 187 1.29 -19.92 9.62
N ARG A 188 2.26 -20.03 10.54
CA ARG A 188 3.68 -20.09 10.19
C ARG A 188 4.02 -21.35 9.40
N GLN A 189 3.44 -22.49 9.78
CA GLN A 189 3.68 -23.80 9.15
C GLN A 189 3.01 -23.91 7.79
N THR A 190 1.74 -23.50 7.68
CA THR A 190 0.96 -23.58 6.44
C THR A 190 1.28 -22.46 5.46
N LYS A 191 1.92 -21.37 5.92
CA LYS A 191 2.17 -20.16 5.16
C LYS A 191 0.90 -19.53 4.56
N LEU A 192 -0.25 -19.74 5.20
CA LEU A 192 -1.50 -19.08 4.82
C LEU A 192 -1.41 -17.58 5.12
N LEU A 193 -1.92 -16.76 4.21
CA LEU A 193 -2.09 -15.34 4.47
C LEU A 193 -3.23 -15.10 5.47
N THR A 194 -3.11 -14.10 6.33
CA THR A 194 -4.17 -13.58 7.19
C THR A 194 -4.03 -12.06 7.27
N SER A 195 -5.09 -11.38 7.69
CA SER A 195 -5.03 -9.94 7.94
C SER A 195 -5.75 -9.54 9.23
N GLY A 196 -5.50 -8.30 9.65
CA GLY A 196 -6.13 -7.69 10.82
C GLY A 196 -7.61 -7.44 10.61
N TYR A 197 -8.40 -7.63 11.67
CA TYR A 197 -9.79 -7.17 11.71
C TYR A 197 -9.82 -5.78 12.32
N PHE A 198 -10.56 -4.87 11.70
CA PHE A 198 -10.66 -3.47 12.13
C PHE A 198 -12.11 -3.06 12.37
N ILE A 199 -12.37 -2.46 13.53
CA ILE A 199 -13.64 -1.79 13.84
C ILE A 199 -13.29 -0.44 14.46
N PRO A 200 -13.71 0.71 13.90
CA PRO A 200 -13.38 1.99 14.53
C PRO A 200 -14.03 2.15 15.90
N ILE A 201 -13.30 2.73 16.87
CA ILE A 201 -13.85 3.06 18.20
C ILE A 201 -15.12 3.90 18.07
N GLY A 202 -16.13 3.56 18.88
CA GLY A 202 -17.44 4.22 18.86
C GLY A 202 -18.42 3.66 17.82
N PHE A 203 -17.99 2.70 16.98
CA PHE A 203 -18.86 1.96 16.08
C PHE A 203 -19.36 0.66 16.69
N ASN A 204 -20.54 0.24 16.23
CA ASN A 204 -21.29 -0.83 16.85
C ASN A 204 -20.76 -2.24 16.44
N LEU A 205 -20.20 -2.97 17.40
CA LEU A 205 -19.77 -4.37 17.25
C LEU A 205 -20.89 -5.36 16.90
N PHE A 206 -22.17 -4.97 17.01
CA PHE A 206 -23.30 -5.82 16.62
C PHE A 206 -23.48 -5.92 15.09
N LYS A 207 -22.82 -5.06 14.29
CA LYS A 207 -22.87 -5.13 12.81
C LYS A 207 -21.63 -5.75 12.17
N LYS A 208 -20.49 -5.66 12.85
CA LYS A 208 -19.19 -6.21 12.42
C LYS A 208 -18.47 -6.68 13.68
N PHE A 209 -17.92 -7.89 13.68
CA PHE A 209 -17.20 -8.42 14.84
C PHE A 209 -15.92 -9.13 14.39
N LYS A 210 -14.88 -9.09 15.22
CA LYS A 210 -13.67 -9.90 15.06
C LYS A 210 -13.98 -11.34 15.51
N PRO A 211 -13.91 -12.37 14.64
CA PRO A 211 -14.12 -13.75 15.05
C PRO A 211 -13.08 -14.21 16.08
N LYS A 212 -13.47 -15.17 16.92
CA LYS A 212 -12.57 -15.69 17.97
C LYS A 212 -11.32 -16.32 17.34
N GLY A 213 -10.15 -15.93 17.83
CA GLY A 213 -8.86 -16.42 17.34
C GLY A 213 -8.33 -15.70 16.10
N LYS A 214 -8.98 -14.60 15.67
CA LYS A 214 -8.47 -13.71 14.64
C LYS A 214 -7.64 -12.57 15.21
N CYS A 215 -6.70 -12.09 14.42
CA CYS A 215 -5.85 -10.95 14.73
C CYS A 215 -6.64 -9.64 14.61
N SER A 216 -6.37 -8.70 15.51
CA SER A 216 -6.77 -7.31 15.33
C SER A 216 -5.85 -6.62 14.34
N HIS A 217 -6.37 -5.59 13.68
CA HIS A 217 -5.55 -4.65 12.93
C HIS A 217 -4.60 -3.90 13.88
N GLY A 218 -5.09 -3.57 15.09
CA GLY A 218 -4.34 -2.83 16.10
C GLY A 218 -4.38 -1.32 15.87
N GLY A 219 -3.69 -0.59 16.74
CA GLY A 219 -3.68 0.87 16.76
C GLY A 219 -4.76 1.47 17.67
N SER A 220 -4.58 2.75 18.00
CA SER A 220 -5.38 3.45 19.01
C SER A 220 -6.85 3.68 18.65
N PHE A 221 -7.24 3.40 17.40
CA PHE A 221 -8.59 3.61 16.89
C PHE A 221 -9.34 2.31 16.55
N ASP A 222 -8.70 1.15 16.71
CA ASP A 222 -9.30 -0.15 16.43
C ASP A 222 -9.93 -0.72 17.69
N SER A 223 -11.25 -0.85 17.78
CA SER A 223 -11.96 -1.41 18.93
C SER A 223 -11.95 -2.94 18.99
N THR A 224 -11.15 -3.62 18.17
CA THR A 224 -11.13 -5.08 18.15
C THR A 224 -10.12 -5.71 19.09
N HIS A 225 -9.22 -4.96 19.74
CA HIS A 225 -8.17 -5.51 20.61
C HIS A 225 -8.70 -6.50 21.64
#